data_AF-A0A928KMB5-F1
#
_entry.id   AF-A0A928KMB5-F1
#
_cell.length_a   1.000
_cell.length_b   1.000
_cell.length_c   1.000
_cell.angle_alpha   90.00
_cell.angle_beta   90.00
_cell.angle_gamma   90.00
#
_symmetry.space_group_name_H-M   'P 1'
#
loop_
_entity.id
_entity.type
_entity.pdbx_description
1 polymer ?
#
loop_
_entity_poly.entity_id
_entity_poly.type
_entity_poly.pdbx_seq_one_letter_code
_entity_poly.pdbx_strand_id
1 'polypeptide(L)'
;MKLNKKILSLILAVLMIAVSLTAGMIAWAGNPVAINAVNFPDENFRTIVLMECDEDGDGYLSDDEISGVTLFSVTGYLYDLDEDAEIESIQGIEYFTNLKTLRCGGIGLKSLDVSKLTGLTWLDCMGNDLETLDVSRNTALRILNCQSNELTALDVSMLPNLVNLSCNINKLTALNVAQNTKLETLSVHQNELTELNLANNTALTALHCSKNHLQELDLSSNTLLENVTSNRIGEQTISGTATESSGTIFVTIPFTNSRRIISTSLDEENDLGLIGYQSGSFVTESYEKLRNGIDYEYNTGLDSAEPMTVHIDVSRDFFIVSYYTNENKTTLLDKQIVYRGENATEPTLSSAPQCKSFVRWSESATDVQADMDIYAIWKDDHIFRIVDFGDNTITMACLNGCGTEQNFNFADLVGAELGDSNYNEAFDLNADGFINGRDLAMLKAHQF
;
A
#
# COMPACT_ATOMS: atom_id res chain seq x y z
N MET A 1 90.53 24.25 -11.12
CA MET A 1 90.24 22.79 -11.03
C MET A 1 90.00 22.28 -12.44
N LYS A 2 90.90 21.45 -13.00
CA LYS A 2 90.74 20.87 -14.35
C LYS A 2 89.64 19.81 -14.28
N LEU A 3 88.49 20.07 -14.90
CA LEU A 3 87.43 19.06 -15.04
C LEU A 3 87.95 17.94 -15.95
N ASN A 4 87.87 16.71 -15.45
CA ASN A 4 88.52 15.53 -16.02
C ASN A 4 87.83 15.13 -17.35
N LYS A 5 88.59 14.99 -18.45
CA LYS A 5 88.06 14.66 -19.80
C LYS A 5 87.27 13.33 -19.84
N LYS A 6 87.42 12.47 -18.84
CA LYS A 6 86.65 11.22 -18.70
C LYS A 6 85.19 11.44 -18.25
N ILE A 7 84.87 12.54 -17.58
CA ILE A 7 83.50 12.83 -17.09
C ILE A 7 82.64 13.45 -18.20
N LEU A 8 83.22 14.26 -19.08
CA LEU A 8 82.49 14.86 -20.22
C LEU A 8 82.16 13.83 -21.32
N SER A 9 83.00 12.80 -21.49
CA SER A 9 82.76 11.70 -22.45
C SER A 9 81.67 10.73 -22.00
N LEU A 10 81.45 10.59 -20.70
CA LEU A 10 80.41 9.71 -20.15
C LEU A 10 79.02 10.36 -20.26
N ILE A 11 78.93 11.68 -20.07
CA ILE A 11 77.69 12.45 -20.19
C ILE A 11 77.21 12.53 -21.65
N LEU A 12 78.12 12.60 -22.64
CA LEU A 12 77.73 12.56 -24.07
C LEU A 12 77.32 11.16 -24.57
N ALA A 13 77.89 10.09 -24.01
CA ALA A 13 77.54 8.72 -24.39
C ALA A 13 76.17 8.30 -23.83
N VAL A 14 75.83 8.75 -22.62
CA VAL A 14 74.51 8.52 -22.01
C VAL A 14 73.42 9.36 -22.70
N LEU A 15 73.74 10.57 -23.20
CA LEU A 15 72.79 11.36 -24.00
C LEU A 15 72.52 10.80 -25.41
N MET A 16 73.47 10.07 -26.03
CA MET A 16 73.26 9.47 -27.37
C MET A 16 72.61 8.08 -27.35
N ILE A 17 72.64 7.37 -26.22
CA ILE A 17 71.91 6.10 -26.04
C ILE A 17 70.43 6.37 -25.67
N ALA A 18 70.11 7.51 -25.06
CA ALA A 18 68.73 7.90 -24.74
C ALA A 18 67.93 8.46 -25.94
N VAL A 19 68.57 8.74 -27.09
CA VAL A 19 67.91 9.33 -28.29
C VAL A 19 67.83 8.35 -29.47
N SER A 20 68.33 7.10 -29.34
CA SER A 20 68.36 6.12 -30.44
C SER A 20 67.54 4.84 -30.23
N LEU A 21 66.69 4.78 -29.20
CA LEU A 21 65.72 3.69 -29.01
C LEU A 21 64.26 4.09 -29.24
N THR A 22 63.98 5.30 -29.74
CA THR A 22 62.64 5.73 -30.18
C THR A 22 62.38 5.52 -31.68
N ALA A 23 63.14 4.64 -32.34
CA ALA A 23 62.94 4.28 -33.74
C ALA A 23 62.54 2.82 -33.89
N GLY A 24 61.48 2.42 -33.20
CA GLY A 24 60.65 1.26 -33.53
C GLY A 24 59.23 1.76 -33.69
N MET A 25 58.84 2.12 -34.90
CA MET A 25 57.46 2.49 -35.21
C MET A 25 56.55 1.29 -34.98
N ILE A 26 55.63 1.41 -34.03
CA ILE A 26 54.23 1.08 -34.28
C ILE A 26 53.45 2.33 -33.86
N ALA A 27 53.21 3.20 -34.83
CA ALA A 27 52.14 4.17 -34.71
C ALA A 27 50.83 3.41 -34.85
N TRP A 28 49.99 3.50 -33.81
CA TRP A 28 48.57 3.83 -33.79
C TRP A 28 48.07 3.43 -32.40
N ALA A 29 48.66 4.01 -31.35
CA ALA A 29 48.04 4.02 -30.03
C ALA A 29 47.19 5.30 -30.00
N GLY A 30 45.90 5.15 -29.71
CA GLY A 30 45.01 6.24 -29.33
C GLY A 30 45.67 7.13 -28.29
N ASN A 31 45.20 8.37 -28.21
CA ASN A 31 45.68 9.27 -27.17
C ASN A 31 45.32 8.66 -25.81
N PRO A 32 46.30 8.35 -24.94
CA PRO A 32 46.04 7.72 -23.66
C PRO A 32 45.15 8.63 -22.79
N VAL A 33 44.20 8.02 -22.09
CA VAL A 33 43.19 8.73 -21.31
C VAL A 33 43.73 8.97 -19.90
N ALA A 34 44.03 10.22 -19.55
CA ALA A 34 44.53 10.54 -18.23
C ALA A 34 43.52 10.21 -17.13
N ILE A 35 43.95 9.54 -16.05
CA ILE A 35 43.10 9.17 -14.91
C ILE A 35 43.09 10.31 -13.89
N ASN A 36 42.24 11.31 -14.15
CA ASN A 36 42.17 12.54 -13.35
C ASN A 36 40.72 13.03 -13.19
N ALA A 37 40.52 14.08 -12.40
CA ALA A 37 39.20 14.64 -12.12
C ALA A 37 38.47 15.23 -13.33
N VAL A 38 39.12 15.36 -14.50
CA VAL A 38 38.45 15.79 -15.75
C VAL A 38 37.75 14.60 -16.41
N ASN A 39 38.43 13.46 -16.48
CA ASN A 39 37.92 12.26 -17.14
C ASN A 39 37.13 11.34 -16.19
N PHE A 40 37.51 11.33 -14.91
CA PHE A 40 36.92 10.56 -13.83
C PHE A 40 36.70 11.49 -12.62
N PRO A 41 35.62 12.30 -12.61
CA PRO A 41 35.43 13.36 -11.61
C PRO A 41 35.30 12.84 -10.17
N ASP A 42 34.56 11.75 -9.99
CA ASP A 42 34.37 11.10 -8.69
C ASP A 42 35.69 10.51 -8.18
N GLU A 43 36.08 10.87 -6.96
CA GLU A 43 37.37 10.49 -6.39
C GLU A 43 37.47 9.00 -6.07
N ASN A 44 36.39 8.42 -5.58
CA ASN A 44 36.32 7.02 -5.22
C ASN A 44 36.33 6.15 -6.48
N PHE A 45 35.53 6.52 -7.49
CA PHE A 45 35.54 5.84 -8.79
C PHE A 45 36.90 5.98 -9.49
N ARG A 46 37.50 7.17 -9.50
CA ARG A 46 38.83 7.37 -10.06
C ARG A 46 39.90 6.51 -9.37
N THR A 47 39.80 6.35 -8.05
CA THR A 47 40.70 5.47 -7.29
C THR A 47 40.53 4.02 -7.70
N ILE A 48 39.29 3.55 -7.91
CA ILE A 48 39.03 2.22 -8.47
C ILE A 48 39.71 2.06 -9.84
N VAL A 49 39.58 3.06 -10.72
CA VAL A 49 40.19 3.01 -12.06
C VAL A 49 41.73 2.95 -11.97
N LEU A 50 42.34 3.74 -11.09
CA LEU A 50 43.80 3.69 -10.84
C LEU A 50 44.26 2.33 -10.29
N MET A 51 43.44 1.65 -9.49
CA MET A 51 43.83 0.38 -8.87
C MET A 51 43.61 -0.83 -9.78
N GLU A 52 42.53 -0.81 -10.57
CA GLU A 52 42.05 -1.98 -11.29
C GLU A 52 42.32 -1.92 -12.80
N CYS A 53 42.63 -0.74 -13.36
CA CYS A 53 42.76 -0.55 -14.81
C CYS A 53 44.10 0.05 -15.28
N ASP A 54 44.84 0.74 -14.40
CA ASP A 54 46.18 1.28 -14.68
C ASP A 54 47.24 0.21 -14.37
N GLU A 55 47.57 -0.63 -15.35
CA GLU A 55 48.43 -1.81 -15.17
C GLU A 55 49.91 -1.43 -14.97
N ASP A 56 50.36 -0.33 -15.59
CA ASP A 56 51.74 0.14 -15.50
C ASP A 56 51.97 1.25 -14.46
N GLY A 57 50.88 1.82 -13.92
CA GLY A 57 50.89 2.80 -12.83
C GLY A 57 51.35 4.18 -13.29
N ASP A 58 51.23 4.50 -14.57
CA ASP A 58 51.66 5.79 -15.13
C ASP A 58 50.60 6.91 -14.99
N GLY A 59 49.39 6.57 -14.54
CA GLY A 59 48.26 7.48 -14.35
C GLY A 59 47.46 7.76 -15.62
N TYR A 60 47.65 6.97 -16.68
CA TYR A 60 46.91 7.04 -17.92
C TYR A 60 46.39 5.66 -18.32
N LEU A 61 45.26 5.63 -19.02
CA LEU A 61 44.76 4.42 -19.66
C LEU A 61 45.21 4.40 -21.12
N SER A 62 46.05 3.45 -21.47
CA SER A 62 46.39 3.07 -22.83
C SER A 62 45.23 2.35 -23.53
N ASP A 63 45.29 2.25 -24.87
CA ASP A 63 44.31 1.48 -25.64
C ASP A 63 44.27 0.01 -25.22
N ASP A 64 45.42 -0.58 -24.86
CA ASP A 64 45.52 -1.97 -24.46
C ASP A 64 44.82 -2.20 -23.11
N GLU A 65 45.02 -1.30 -22.13
CA GLU A 65 44.31 -1.34 -20.84
C GLU A 65 42.81 -1.18 -21.02
N ILE A 66 42.38 -0.15 -21.77
CA ILE A 66 40.95 0.08 -22.05
C ILE A 66 40.32 -1.12 -22.75
N SER A 67 41.00 -1.67 -23.76
CA SER A 67 40.46 -2.77 -24.57
C SER A 67 40.48 -4.12 -23.84
N GLY A 68 41.37 -4.28 -22.87
CA GLY A 68 41.47 -5.45 -21.99
C GLY A 68 40.33 -5.57 -20.98
N VAL A 69 39.74 -4.44 -20.56
CA VAL A 69 38.62 -4.43 -19.61
C VAL A 69 37.31 -4.86 -20.28
N THR A 70 36.91 -6.11 -20.03
CA THR A 70 35.65 -6.69 -20.53
C THR A 70 34.61 -6.90 -19.42
N LEU A 71 35.04 -6.85 -18.16
CA LEU A 71 34.20 -6.88 -16.98
C LEU A 71 34.69 -5.80 -16.02
N PHE A 72 33.78 -4.95 -15.56
CA PHE A 72 34.08 -3.91 -14.58
C PHE A 72 33.05 -4.05 -13.46
N SER A 73 33.53 -4.27 -12.25
CA SER A 73 32.71 -4.26 -11.04
C SER A 73 33.08 -3.06 -10.19
N VAL A 74 32.21 -2.05 -10.16
CA VAL A 74 32.30 -0.89 -9.28
C VAL A 74 31.60 -1.27 -7.98
N THR A 75 32.37 -1.50 -6.92
CA THR A 75 31.84 -1.84 -5.59
C THR A 75 32.19 -0.73 -4.61
N GLY A 76 31.21 -0.24 -3.84
CA GLY A 76 31.45 0.74 -2.76
C GLY A 76 32.30 0.19 -1.60
N TYR A 77 32.46 -1.14 -1.51
CA TYR A 77 33.29 -1.81 -0.50
C TYR A 77 34.71 -2.07 -1.00
N LEU A 78 35.50 -1.03 -1.24
CA LEU A 78 36.95 -1.22 -1.33
C LEU A 78 37.56 -1.19 0.09
N TYR A 79 38.48 -2.11 0.37
CA TYR A 79 39.11 -2.32 1.68
C TYR A 79 39.88 -1.11 2.26
N ASP A 80 40.04 -0.02 1.49
CA ASP A 80 40.76 1.21 1.84
C ASP A 80 39.96 2.49 1.60
N LEU A 81 38.69 2.40 1.14
CA LEU A 81 37.80 3.55 1.11
C LEU A 81 37.03 3.61 2.44
N ASP A 82 36.75 4.82 2.93
CA ASP A 82 35.93 5.02 4.15
C ASP A 82 34.64 4.19 4.02
N GLU A 83 34.15 3.56 5.09
CA GLU A 83 32.94 2.70 5.02
C GLU A 83 31.70 3.48 4.53
N ASP A 84 31.78 4.82 4.52
CA ASP A 84 30.79 5.78 4.05
C ASP A 84 31.16 6.42 2.68
N ALA A 85 32.13 5.89 1.94
CA ALA A 85 32.59 6.46 0.67
C ALA A 85 31.55 6.25 -0.46
N GLU A 86 30.67 7.24 -0.63
CA GLU A 86 29.69 7.28 -1.71
C GLU A 86 30.36 7.44 -3.09
N ILE A 87 29.90 6.68 -4.10
CA ILE A 87 30.25 6.90 -5.51
C ILE A 87 29.01 7.49 -6.18
N GLU A 88 28.98 8.81 -6.30
CA GLU A 88 27.82 9.50 -6.88
C GLU A 88 27.83 9.46 -8.41
N SER A 89 29.01 9.22 -9.02
CA SER A 89 29.17 9.17 -10.47
C SER A 89 30.23 8.18 -10.92
N ILE A 90 29.93 7.42 -11.98
CA ILE A 90 30.92 6.64 -12.71
C ILE A 90 31.29 7.27 -14.07
N GLN A 91 31.21 8.58 -14.19
CA GLN A 91 31.67 9.28 -15.39
C GLN A 91 33.13 8.91 -15.69
N GLY A 92 33.40 8.63 -16.97
CA GLY A 92 34.63 8.00 -17.45
C GLY A 92 34.45 6.53 -17.79
N ILE A 93 33.38 5.87 -17.33
CA ILE A 93 33.06 4.49 -17.72
C ILE A 93 32.89 4.34 -19.24
N GLU A 94 32.49 5.41 -19.94
CA GLU A 94 32.30 5.46 -21.38
C GLU A 94 33.57 5.20 -22.20
N TYR A 95 34.76 5.29 -21.60
CA TYR A 95 36.03 4.96 -22.24
C TYR A 95 36.17 3.45 -22.49
N PHE A 96 35.60 2.60 -21.62
CA PHE A 96 35.70 1.14 -21.69
C PHE A 96 34.73 0.51 -22.70
N THR A 97 34.85 0.89 -23.97
CA THR A 97 33.90 0.51 -25.04
C THR A 97 33.81 -0.99 -25.34
N ASN A 98 34.81 -1.78 -24.92
CA ASN A 98 34.82 -3.25 -25.05
C ASN A 98 34.07 -3.98 -23.92
N LEU A 99 33.54 -3.26 -22.94
CA LEU A 99 32.88 -3.82 -21.78
C LEU A 99 31.70 -4.71 -22.16
N LYS A 100 31.67 -5.92 -21.59
CA LYS A 100 30.61 -6.92 -21.74
C LYS A 100 29.75 -7.05 -20.50
N THR A 101 30.34 -6.78 -19.33
CA THR A 101 29.68 -6.85 -18.03
C THR A 101 30.01 -5.61 -17.21
N LEU A 102 28.98 -4.88 -16.80
CA LEU A 102 29.09 -3.78 -15.84
C LEU A 102 28.29 -4.13 -14.60
N ARG A 103 28.93 -4.10 -13.43
CA ARG A 103 28.27 -4.16 -12.13
C ARG A 103 28.56 -2.87 -11.38
N CYS A 104 27.52 -2.16 -10.99
CA CYS A 104 27.58 -0.85 -10.35
C CYS A 104 26.39 -0.66 -9.41
N GLY A 105 25.97 -1.75 -8.76
CA GLY A 105 24.82 -1.74 -7.86
C GLY A 105 25.20 -1.35 -6.43
N GLY A 106 24.29 -0.69 -5.71
CA GLY A 106 24.45 -0.38 -4.29
C GLY A 106 25.43 0.75 -3.99
N ILE A 107 25.68 1.66 -4.95
CA ILE A 107 26.71 2.71 -4.78
C ILE A 107 26.15 4.13 -4.71
N GLY A 108 24.84 4.32 -4.83
CA GLY A 108 24.16 5.62 -4.70
C GLY A 108 24.09 6.43 -5.99
N LEU A 109 24.12 5.78 -7.16
CA LEU A 109 24.03 6.49 -8.44
C LEU A 109 22.67 7.16 -8.62
N LYS A 110 22.68 8.46 -8.92
CA LYS A 110 21.48 9.21 -9.35
C LYS A 110 21.30 9.21 -10.88
N SER A 111 22.37 8.92 -11.61
CA SER A 111 22.36 8.83 -13.07
C SER A 111 23.40 7.82 -13.56
N LEU A 112 23.12 7.20 -14.70
CA LEU A 112 23.98 6.21 -15.33
C LEU A 112 23.93 6.34 -16.85
N ASP A 113 25.05 6.72 -17.47
CA ASP A 113 25.19 6.72 -18.94
C ASP A 113 25.97 5.50 -19.41
N VAL A 114 25.27 4.59 -20.10
CA VAL A 114 25.85 3.41 -20.75
C VAL A 114 25.78 3.48 -22.27
N SER A 115 25.47 4.64 -22.85
CA SER A 115 25.18 4.80 -24.27
C SER A 115 26.36 4.44 -25.20
N LYS A 116 27.60 4.56 -24.71
CA LYS A 116 28.83 4.17 -25.43
C LYS A 116 29.16 2.69 -25.30
N LEU A 117 28.60 2.01 -24.30
CA LEU A 117 28.85 0.60 -24.00
C LEU A 117 27.97 -0.30 -24.87
N THR A 118 28.03 -0.09 -26.19
CA THR A 118 27.17 -0.78 -27.17
C THR A 118 27.37 -2.30 -27.21
N GLY A 119 28.53 -2.77 -26.74
CA GLY A 119 28.87 -4.18 -26.63
C GLY A 119 28.41 -4.87 -25.33
N LEU A 120 27.73 -4.14 -24.43
CA LEU A 120 27.33 -4.62 -23.12
C LEU A 120 26.30 -5.76 -23.22
N THR A 121 26.55 -6.86 -22.53
CA THR A 121 25.68 -8.05 -22.49
C THR A 121 25.03 -8.27 -21.13
N TRP A 122 25.64 -7.75 -20.08
CA TRP A 122 25.15 -7.76 -18.70
C TRP A 122 25.31 -6.37 -18.10
N LEU A 123 24.19 -5.77 -17.70
CA LEU A 123 24.16 -4.58 -16.85
C LEU A 123 23.52 -4.90 -15.50
N ASP A 124 24.27 -4.69 -14.43
CA ASP A 124 23.77 -4.72 -13.06
C ASP A 124 23.97 -3.35 -12.40
N CYS A 125 22.86 -2.65 -12.17
CA CYS A 125 22.80 -1.31 -11.60
C CYS A 125 21.77 -1.26 -10.45
N MET A 126 21.53 -2.39 -9.80
CA MET A 126 20.54 -2.51 -8.73
C MET A 126 20.86 -1.66 -7.50
N GLY A 127 19.86 -1.25 -6.72
CA GLY A 127 20.08 -0.60 -5.43
C GLY A 127 20.76 0.76 -5.56
N ASN A 128 20.32 1.55 -6.53
CA ASN A 128 20.77 2.93 -6.73
C ASN A 128 19.53 3.85 -6.67
N ASP A 129 19.73 5.15 -6.88
CA ASP A 129 18.66 6.16 -6.86
C ASP A 129 18.33 6.62 -8.30
N LEU A 130 18.36 5.71 -9.28
CA LEU A 130 18.12 6.06 -10.67
C LEU A 130 16.63 6.37 -10.89
N GLU A 131 16.34 7.62 -11.28
CA GLU A 131 15.00 8.03 -11.74
C GLU A 131 14.74 7.65 -13.20
N THR A 132 15.80 7.52 -13.99
CA THR A 132 15.75 7.15 -15.42
C THR A 132 16.93 6.24 -15.79
N LEU A 133 16.71 5.40 -16.80
CA LEU A 133 17.74 4.52 -17.36
C LEU A 133 17.52 4.36 -18.87
N ASP A 134 18.44 4.88 -19.68
CA ASP A 134 18.44 4.68 -21.14
C ASP A 134 19.38 3.54 -21.54
N VAL A 135 18.79 2.45 -22.04
CA VAL A 135 19.49 1.27 -22.55
C VAL A 135 19.28 1.06 -24.05
N SER A 136 18.73 2.07 -24.76
CA SER A 136 18.35 1.97 -26.17
C SER A 136 19.51 1.67 -27.12
N ARG A 137 20.75 1.99 -26.70
CA ARG A 137 21.99 1.74 -27.46
C ARG A 137 22.65 0.40 -27.14
N ASN A 138 22.22 -0.28 -26.09
CA ASN A 138 22.85 -1.50 -25.58
C ASN A 138 22.14 -2.74 -26.16
N THR A 139 21.98 -2.80 -27.47
CA THR A 139 21.18 -3.83 -28.18
C THR A 139 21.72 -5.27 -28.03
N ALA A 140 22.95 -5.41 -27.49
CA ALA A 140 23.57 -6.68 -27.17
C ALA A 140 23.18 -7.21 -25.76
N LEU A 141 22.45 -6.45 -24.95
CA LEU A 141 22.05 -6.85 -23.60
C LEU A 141 21.26 -8.15 -23.62
N ARG A 142 21.66 -9.04 -22.72
CA ARG A 142 20.99 -10.31 -22.39
C ARG A 142 20.47 -10.31 -20.96
N ILE A 143 21.16 -9.63 -20.06
CA ILE A 143 20.80 -9.52 -18.64
C ILE A 143 20.75 -8.05 -18.27
N LEU A 144 19.60 -7.60 -17.78
CA LEU A 144 19.42 -6.27 -17.21
C LEU A 144 18.86 -6.41 -15.80
N ASN A 145 19.66 -5.99 -14.81
CA ASN A 145 19.24 -5.86 -13.43
C ASN A 145 19.27 -4.38 -13.02
N CYS A 146 18.10 -3.81 -12.83
CA CYS A 146 17.87 -2.44 -12.37
C CYS A 146 16.89 -2.40 -11.19
N GLN A 147 16.81 -3.50 -10.43
CA GLN A 147 15.94 -3.57 -9.26
C GLN A 147 16.31 -2.54 -8.19
N SER A 148 15.35 -2.17 -7.35
CA SER A 148 15.56 -1.22 -6.24
C SER A 148 16.16 0.08 -6.73
N ASN A 149 15.40 0.78 -7.58
CA ASN A 149 15.67 2.13 -8.06
C ASN A 149 14.36 2.93 -8.00
N GLU A 150 14.36 4.15 -8.55
CA GLU A 150 13.23 5.07 -8.56
C GLU A 150 12.62 5.23 -9.97
N LEU A 151 12.78 4.21 -10.84
CA LEU A 151 12.37 4.28 -12.24
C LEU A 151 10.85 4.38 -12.36
N THR A 152 10.39 5.40 -13.08
CA THR A 152 8.96 5.58 -13.43
C THR A 152 8.60 5.01 -14.81
N ALA A 153 9.60 4.82 -15.66
CA ALA A 153 9.49 4.20 -16.97
C ALA A 153 10.77 3.44 -17.34
N LEU A 154 10.62 2.39 -18.14
CA LEU A 154 11.74 1.62 -18.69
C LEU A 154 11.38 1.15 -20.11
N ASP A 155 12.19 1.54 -21.09
CA ASP A 155 12.04 1.09 -22.47
C ASP A 155 13.08 -0.01 -22.80
N VAL A 156 12.58 -1.23 -23.01
CA VAL A 156 13.38 -2.40 -23.40
C VAL A 156 13.10 -2.85 -24.84
N SER A 157 12.36 -2.07 -25.63
CA SER A 157 11.93 -2.43 -26.99
C SER A 157 13.10 -2.66 -27.95
N MET A 158 14.24 -2.01 -27.71
CA MET A 158 15.47 -2.13 -28.50
C MET A 158 16.40 -3.27 -28.04
N LEU A 159 15.94 -4.14 -27.13
CA LEU A 159 16.74 -5.23 -26.55
C LEU A 159 16.24 -6.62 -27.00
N PRO A 160 16.38 -6.99 -28.29
CA PRO A 160 15.81 -8.24 -28.84
C PRO A 160 16.49 -9.52 -28.32
N ASN A 161 17.64 -9.38 -27.66
CA ASN A 161 18.39 -10.49 -27.08
C ASN A 161 18.23 -10.63 -25.56
N LEU A 162 17.36 -9.83 -24.94
CA LEU A 162 17.13 -9.86 -23.51
C LEU A 162 16.54 -11.21 -23.08
N VAL A 163 17.21 -11.85 -22.11
CA VAL A 163 16.87 -13.16 -21.54
C VAL A 163 16.41 -13.00 -20.10
N ASN A 164 17.04 -12.10 -19.34
CA ASN A 164 16.71 -11.84 -17.95
C ASN A 164 16.47 -10.35 -17.75
N LEU A 165 15.30 -10.01 -17.22
CA LEU A 165 14.94 -8.65 -16.82
C LEU A 165 14.48 -8.64 -15.36
N SER A 166 15.21 -7.90 -14.53
CA SER A 166 14.83 -7.57 -13.16
C SER A 166 14.71 -6.05 -13.02
N CYS A 167 13.48 -5.57 -12.84
CA CYS A 167 13.16 -4.17 -12.57
C CYS A 167 12.12 -4.07 -11.44
N ASN A 168 12.14 -5.04 -10.51
CA ASN A 168 11.34 -5.01 -9.30
C ASN A 168 11.75 -3.89 -8.34
N ILE A 169 10.84 -3.49 -7.45
CA ILE A 169 11.06 -2.40 -6.49
C ILE A 169 11.45 -1.12 -7.24
N ASN A 170 10.51 -0.65 -8.07
CA ASN A 170 10.57 0.61 -8.81
C ASN A 170 9.16 1.24 -8.79
N LYS A 171 8.93 2.27 -9.59
CA LYS A 171 7.64 2.98 -9.71
C LYS A 171 7.07 2.88 -11.12
N LEU A 172 7.30 1.75 -11.80
CA LEU A 172 6.85 1.55 -13.18
C LEU A 172 5.33 1.45 -13.22
N THR A 173 4.69 2.27 -14.06
CA THR A 173 3.23 2.24 -14.29
C THR A 173 2.84 1.38 -15.49
N ALA A 174 3.78 1.15 -16.41
CA ALA A 174 3.65 0.28 -17.56
C ALA A 174 5.01 -0.32 -17.94
N LEU A 175 4.99 -1.51 -18.54
CA LEU A 175 6.17 -2.15 -19.11
C LEU A 175 5.78 -2.93 -20.36
N ASN A 176 6.40 -2.60 -21.50
CA ASN A 176 6.19 -3.31 -22.76
C ASN A 176 7.37 -4.25 -23.07
N VAL A 177 7.11 -5.56 -23.01
CA VAL A 177 8.09 -6.61 -23.31
C VAL A 177 7.79 -7.38 -24.60
N ALA A 178 6.90 -6.86 -25.45
CA ALA A 178 6.40 -7.58 -26.63
C ALA A 178 7.48 -7.90 -27.68
N GLN A 179 8.59 -7.15 -27.70
CA GLN A 179 9.74 -7.36 -28.59
C GLN A 179 10.82 -8.27 -27.98
N ASN A 180 10.75 -8.54 -26.67
CA ASN A 180 11.73 -9.34 -25.93
C ASN A 180 11.31 -10.82 -25.95
N THR A 181 11.16 -11.41 -27.14
CA THR A 181 10.62 -12.77 -27.32
C THR A 181 11.53 -13.88 -26.79
N LYS A 182 12.78 -13.55 -26.43
CA LYS A 182 13.77 -14.47 -25.80
C LYS A 182 13.78 -14.39 -24.28
N LEU A 183 12.89 -13.61 -23.67
CA LEU A 183 12.85 -13.42 -22.23
C LEU A 183 12.47 -14.74 -21.54
N GLU A 184 13.37 -15.23 -20.68
CA GLU A 184 13.21 -16.46 -19.90
C GLU A 184 12.83 -16.15 -18.45
N THR A 185 13.31 -15.02 -17.90
CA THR A 185 12.96 -14.60 -16.54
C THR A 185 12.54 -13.13 -16.50
N LEU A 186 11.39 -12.86 -15.87
CA LEU A 186 10.88 -11.50 -15.66
C LEU A 186 10.53 -11.27 -14.19
N SER A 187 11.13 -10.25 -13.59
CA SER A 187 10.80 -9.77 -12.24
C SER A 187 10.41 -8.30 -12.29
N VAL A 188 9.14 -8.03 -12.01
CA VAL A 188 8.51 -6.70 -11.97
C VAL A 188 7.75 -6.48 -10.65
N HIS A 189 7.99 -7.32 -9.64
CA HIS A 189 7.28 -7.22 -8.37
C HIS A 189 7.50 -5.87 -7.68
N GLN A 190 6.52 -5.39 -6.91
CA GLN A 190 6.58 -4.07 -6.26
C GLN A 190 6.85 -2.95 -7.28
N ASN A 191 5.88 -2.77 -8.16
CA ASN A 191 5.75 -1.64 -9.08
C ASN A 191 4.27 -1.20 -9.08
N GLU A 192 3.90 -0.28 -9.97
CA GLU A 192 2.57 0.30 -10.07
C GLU A 192 1.88 -0.14 -11.39
N LEU A 193 2.20 -1.35 -11.90
CA LEU A 193 1.70 -1.82 -13.20
C LEU A 193 0.19 -2.09 -13.13
N THR A 194 -0.56 -1.52 -14.06
CA THR A 194 -2.02 -1.76 -14.21
C THR A 194 -2.35 -2.86 -15.21
N GLU A 195 -1.43 -3.13 -16.13
CA GLU A 195 -1.52 -4.19 -17.12
C GLU A 195 -0.15 -4.85 -17.35
N LEU A 196 -0.15 -6.13 -17.73
CA LEU A 196 1.06 -6.85 -18.12
C LEU A 196 0.72 -7.87 -19.22
N ASN A 197 1.12 -7.55 -20.45
CA ASN A 197 0.92 -8.44 -21.60
C ASN A 197 2.17 -9.29 -21.87
N LEU A 198 2.04 -10.60 -21.70
CA LEU A 198 3.12 -11.58 -21.87
C LEU A 198 2.89 -12.56 -23.03
N ALA A 199 1.92 -12.29 -23.91
CA ALA A 199 1.52 -13.20 -24.98
C ALA A 199 2.67 -13.58 -25.94
N ASN A 200 3.62 -12.65 -26.17
CA ASN A 200 4.78 -12.87 -27.04
C ASN A 200 5.99 -13.50 -26.31
N ASN A 201 5.96 -13.60 -24.98
CA ASN A 201 7.08 -14.03 -24.16
C ASN A 201 6.96 -15.52 -23.81
N THR A 202 6.77 -16.36 -24.84
CA THR A 202 6.51 -17.80 -24.70
C THR A 202 7.72 -18.58 -24.15
N ALA A 203 8.91 -17.96 -24.10
CA ALA A 203 10.12 -18.53 -23.53
C ALA A 203 10.23 -18.37 -22.01
N LEU A 204 9.28 -17.67 -21.35
CA LEU A 204 9.31 -17.45 -19.91
C LEU A 204 9.24 -18.77 -19.13
N THR A 205 10.22 -18.96 -18.25
CA THR A 205 10.30 -20.07 -17.28
C THR A 205 10.11 -19.59 -15.84
N ALA A 206 10.37 -18.30 -15.57
CA ALA A 206 10.12 -17.68 -14.27
C ALA A 206 9.47 -16.29 -14.41
N LEU A 207 8.43 -16.06 -13.60
CA LEU A 207 7.73 -14.79 -13.49
C LEU A 207 7.58 -14.38 -12.02
N HIS A 208 7.78 -13.10 -11.73
CA HIS A 208 7.43 -12.48 -10.46
C HIS A 208 6.84 -11.09 -10.74
N CYS A 209 5.53 -10.94 -10.57
CA CYS A 209 4.79 -9.69 -10.81
C CYS A 209 3.85 -9.31 -9.67
N SER A 210 4.03 -9.90 -8.48
CA SER A 210 3.22 -9.58 -7.30
C SER A 210 3.38 -8.12 -6.85
N LYS A 211 2.44 -7.63 -6.04
CA LYS A 211 2.46 -6.24 -5.52
C LYS A 211 2.50 -5.22 -6.65
N ASN A 212 1.49 -5.27 -7.50
CA ASN A 212 1.19 -4.31 -8.56
C ASN A 212 -0.32 -3.98 -8.51
N HIS A 213 -0.86 -3.40 -9.59
CA HIS A 213 -2.28 -3.09 -9.77
C HIS A 213 -2.92 -3.91 -10.89
N LEU A 214 -2.47 -5.14 -11.09
CA LEU A 214 -2.98 -6.01 -12.15
C LEU A 214 -4.38 -6.51 -11.78
N GLN A 215 -5.37 -6.05 -12.53
CA GLN A 215 -6.74 -6.55 -12.41
C GLN A 215 -6.91 -7.95 -13.04
N GLU A 216 -6.22 -8.19 -14.16
CA GLU A 216 -6.22 -9.44 -14.90
C GLU A 216 -4.82 -9.80 -15.37
N LEU A 217 -4.56 -11.09 -15.50
CA LEU A 217 -3.31 -11.62 -16.04
C LEU A 217 -3.59 -12.85 -16.90
N ASP A 218 -3.11 -12.86 -18.14
CA ASP A 218 -3.22 -14.01 -19.03
C ASP A 218 -1.84 -14.65 -19.27
N LEU A 219 -1.69 -15.87 -18.76
CA LEU A 219 -0.49 -16.70 -18.88
C LEU A 219 -0.72 -17.90 -19.81
N SER A 220 -1.85 -17.96 -20.53
CA SER A 220 -2.19 -19.11 -21.38
C SER A 220 -1.17 -19.40 -22.49
N SER A 221 -0.38 -18.41 -22.90
CA SER A 221 0.70 -18.56 -23.90
C SER A 221 2.07 -18.89 -23.28
N ASN A 222 2.21 -18.83 -21.96
CA ASN A 222 3.48 -18.98 -21.23
C ASN A 222 3.61 -20.38 -20.63
N THR A 223 3.46 -21.41 -21.47
CA THR A 223 3.36 -22.81 -21.05
C THR A 223 4.64 -23.40 -20.45
N LEU A 224 5.76 -22.68 -20.49
CA LEU A 224 7.05 -23.09 -19.90
C LEU A 224 7.24 -22.58 -18.46
N LEU A 225 6.31 -21.77 -17.95
CA LEU A 225 6.37 -21.30 -16.57
C LEU A 225 6.20 -22.45 -15.58
N GLU A 226 7.16 -22.56 -14.65
CA GLU A 226 7.11 -23.52 -13.55
C GLU A 226 6.97 -22.77 -12.21
N ASN A 227 6.31 -23.40 -11.23
CA ASN A 227 6.15 -22.86 -9.87
C ASN A 227 5.53 -21.45 -9.82
N VAL A 228 4.49 -21.21 -10.64
CA VAL A 228 3.72 -19.96 -10.59
C VAL A 228 2.76 -20.02 -9.41
N THR A 229 3.20 -19.45 -8.30
CA THR A 229 2.47 -19.41 -7.03
C THR A 229 1.81 -18.04 -6.83
N SER A 230 0.75 -18.00 -6.02
CA SER A 230 0.01 -16.80 -5.65
C SER A 230 0.90 -15.68 -5.08
N ASN A 231 1.93 -16.00 -4.29
CA ASN A 231 2.90 -14.99 -3.82
C ASN A 231 3.82 -14.40 -4.92
N ARG A 232 3.91 -15.04 -6.09
CA ARG A 232 4.69 -14.55 -7.24
C ARG A 232 3.87 -13.69 -8.19
N ILE A 233 2.56 -13.87 -8.24
CA ILE A 233 1.71 -13.18 -9.21
C ILE A 233 0.58 -12.36 -8.58
N GLY A 234 0.19 -12.66 -7.35
CA GLY A 234 -0.90 -12.05 -6.60
C GLY A 234 -0.44 -10.87 -5.74
N GLU A 235 -1.10 -10.67 -4.60
CA GLU A 235 -0.96 -9.44 -3.80
C GLU A 235 -1.16 -8.18 -4.66
N GLN A 236 -2.05 -8.27 -5.65
CA GLN A 236 -2.42 -7.13 -6.48
C GLN A 236 -3.38 -6.25 -5.69
N THR A 237 -3.31 -4.94 -5.88
CA THR A 237 -4.26 -3.99 -5.28
C THR A 237 -4.83 -3.11 -6.37
N ILE A 238 -6.14 -3.02 -6.49
CA ILE A 238 -6.82 -2.11 -7.42
C ILE A 238 -7.82 -1.25 -6.66
N SER A 239 -8.27 -0.15 -7.25
CA SER A 239 -9.33 0.67 -6.65
C SER A 239 -10.68 0.40 -7.31
N GLY A 240 -11.73 0.35 -6.49
CA GLY A 240 -13.12 0.28 -6.93
C GLY A 240 -13.97 1.35 -6.27
N THR A 241 -15.13 1.64 -6.87
CA THR A 241 -16.14 2.50 -6.25
C THR A 241 -17.43 1.72 -6.07
N ALA A 242 -17.96 1.73 -4.84
CA ALA A 242 -19.24 1.18 -4.49
C ALA A 242 -20.35 2.19 -4.77
N THR A 243 -21.40 1.73 -5.43
CA THR A 243 -22.68 2.43 -5.62
C THR A 243 -23.79 1.61 -4.99
N GLU A 244 -24.84 2.25 -4.50
CA GLU A 244 -25.98 1.59 -3.87
C GLU A 244 -27.25 1.79 -4.70
N SER A 245 -28.06 0.73 -4.82
CA SER A 245 -29.40 0.81 -5.38
C SER A 245 -30.33 -0.21 -4.74
N SER A 246 -31.36 0.27 -4.05
CA SER A 246 -32.47 -0.53 -3.51
C SER A 246 -32.07 -1.60 -2.47
N GLY A 247 -31.09 -1.29 -1.63
CA GLY A 247 -30.50 -2.16 -0.60
C GLY A 247 -29.32 -3.00 -1.10
N THR A 248 -28.97 -2.91 -2.39
CA THR A 248 -27.89 -3.68 -2.99
C THR A 248 -26.72 -2.78 -3.35
N ILE A 249 -25.50 -3.21 -3.01
CA ILE A 249 -24.26 -2.50 -3.29
C ILE A 249 -23.55 -3.17 -4.46
N PHE A 250 -23.05 -2.34 -5.37
CA PHE A 250 -22.34 -2.76 -6.56
C PHE A 250 -20.96 -2.12 -6.57
N VAL A 251 -19.90 -2.92 -6.68
CA VAL A 251 -18.55 -2.44 -7.00
C VAL A 251 -18.24 -2.87 -8.43
N THR A 252 -18.18 -1.91 -9.35
CA THR A 252 -18.02 -2.19 -10.78
C THR A 252 -16.57 -2.08 -11.18
N ILE A 253 -16.03 -3.16 -11.76
CA ILE A 253 -14.66 -3.26 -12.23
C ILE A 253 -14.69 -3.81 -13.67
N PRO A 254 -14.11 -3.13 -14.66
CA PRO A 254 -14.23 -3.51 -16.07
C PRO A 254 -13.25 -4.64 -16.43
N PHE A 255 -13.71 -5.89 -16.52
CA PHE A 255 -12.88 -7.03 -16.92
C PHE A 255 -12.95 -7.30 -18.43
N THR A 256 -11.82 -7.68 -19.03
CA THR A 256 -11.82 -8.21 -20.41
C THR A 256 -12.41 -9.62 -20.42
N ASN A 257 -12.12 -10.43 -19.39
CA ASN A 257 -12.66 -11.77 -19.25
C ASN A 257 -13.05 -12.12 -17.81
N SER A 258 -14.23 -11.66 -17.39
CA SER A 258 -14.73 -11.93 -16.04
C SER A 258 -15.02 -13.40 -15.72
N ARG A 259 -15.02 -14.30 -16.72
CA ARG A 259 -15.22 -15.75 -16.49
C ARG A 259 -14.02 -16.41 -15.82
N ARG A 260 -12.90 -15.71 -15.73
CA ARG A 260 -11.69 -16.16 -15.05
C ARG A 260 -11.67 -15.81 -13.56
N ILE A 261 -12.65 -15.07 -13.04
CA ILE A 261 -12.83 -14.92 -11.59
C ILE A 261 -13.31 -16.26 -11.03
N ILE A 262 -12.56 -16.82 -10.07
CA ILE A 262 -12.81 -18.14 -9.50
C ILE A 262 -13.62 -18.04 -8.21
N SER A 263 -13.24 -17.11 -7.34
CA SER A 263 -13.83 -16.90 -6.02
C SER A 263 -13.72 -15.44 -5.60
N THR A 264 -14.56 -15.02 -4.67
CA THR A 264 -14.52 -13.68 -4.07
C THR A 264 -14.78 -13.73 -2.56
N SER A 265 -14.29 -12.74 -1.81
CA SER A 265 -14.60 -12.60 -0.37
C SER A 265 -16.07 -12.30 -0.08
N LEU A 266 -16.86 -12.01 -1.12
CA LEU A 266 -18.31 -11.79 -1.02
C LEU A 266 -19.11 -13.08 -1.21
N ASP A 267 -18.49 -14.15 -1.70
CA ASP A 267 -19.15 -15.43 -1.91
C ASP A 267 -19.70 -15.94 -0.57
N GLU A 268 -21.02 -16.12 -0.46
CA GLU A 268 -21.64 -16.77 0.69
C GLU A 268 -21.74 -18.29 0.44
N GLU A 269 -21.47 -19.09 1.47
CA GLU A 269 -22.05 -20.43 1.56
C GLU A 269 -23.55 -20.29 1.81
N ASN A 270 -24.35 -20.03 0.78
CA ASN A 270 -25.80 -20.12 0.90
C ASN A 270 -26.41 -20.93 -0.27
N ASP A 271 -27.42 -21.73 0.07
CA ASP A 271 -28.05 -22.78 -0.74
C ASP A 271 -28.73 -22.29 -2.05
N LEU A 272 -28.57 -21.01 -2.40
CA LEU A 272 -29.10 -20.35 -3.59
C LEU A 272 -28.01 -19.92 -4.59
N GLY A 273 -26.72 -20.06 -4.25
CA GLY A 273 -25.59 -20.05 -5.20
C GLY A 273 -25.29 -18.72 -5.90
N LEU A 274 -25.74 -17.57 -5.38
CA LEU A 274 -25.62 -16.28 -6.05
C LEU A 274 -25.44 -15.10 -5.08
N ILE A 275 -24.25 -14.96 -4.49
CA ILE A 275 -23.66 -13.69 -4.01
C ILE A 275 -22.16 -13.77 -4.31
N GLY A 276 -21.55 -12.71 -4.84
CA GLY A 276 -20.20 -12.72 -5.43
C GLY A 276 -20.08 -11.73 -6.59
N TYR A 277 -19.40 -12.14 -7.67
CA TYR A 277 -19.34 -11.36 -8.92
C TYR A 277 -20.49 -11.73 -9.89
N GLN A 278 -21.32 -10.75 -10.26
CA GLN A 278 -22.47 -10.94 -11.16
C GLN A 278 -22.64 -9.77 -12.12
N SER A 279 -22.99 -10.07 -13.38
CA SER A 279 -23.39 -9.07 -14.38
C SER A 279 -22.44 -7.88 -14.57
N GLY A 280 -21.14 -8.06 -14.29
CA GLY A 280 -20.13 -6.99 -14.43
C GLY A 280 -19.70 -6.31 -13.13
N SER A 281 -20.25 -6.72 -11.99
CA SER A 281 -20.00 -6.07 -10.71
C SER A 281 -19.85 -7.09 -9.58
N PHE A 282 -19.09 -6.74 -8.56
CA PHE A 282 -19.15 -7.41 -7.26
C PHE A 282 -20.39 -6.91 -6.52
N VAL A 283 -21.20 -7.84 -6.02
CA VAL A 283 -22.53 -7.53 -5.46
C VAL A 283 -22.64 -8.03 -4.04
N THR A 284 -23.12 -7.18 -3.14
CA THR A 284 -23.41 -7.54 -1.74
C THR A 284 -24.53 -6.66 -1.19
N GLU A 285 -25.33 -7.20 -0.27
CA GLU A 285 -26.31 -6.44 0.53
C GLU A 285 -25.72 -6.03 1.90
N SER A 286 -24.50 -6.50 2.21
CA SER A 286 -23.82 -6.23 3.47
C SER A 286 -22.66 -5.27 3.27
N TYR A 287 -22.81 -4.05 3.80
CA TYR A 287 -21.74 -3.06 3.90
C TYR A 287 -20.56 -3.51 4.74
N GLU A 288 -20.82 -4.34 5.77
CA GLU A 288 -19.78 -4.82 6.68
C GLU A 288 -18.73 -5.64 5.92
N LYS A 289 -19.16 -6.34 4.87
CA LYS A 289 -18.27 -7.11 3.99
C LYS A 289 -17.37 -6.23 3.12
N LEU A 290 -17.70 -4.95 2.93
CA LEU A 290 -16.91 -4.00 2.14
C LEU A 290 -15.91 -3.20 2.97
N ARG A 291 -16.00 -3.24 4.32
CA ARG A 291 -15.14 -2.42 5.20
C ARG A 291 -13.66 -2.63 4.95
N ASN A 292 -13.29 -3.85 4.60
CA ASN A 292 -11.91 -4.24 4.34
C ASN A 292 -11.66 -4.44 2.85
N GLY A 293 -12.44 -3.83 1.95
CA GLY A 293 -12.33 -4.08 0.52
C GLY A 293 -12.95 -5.41 0.08
N ILE A 294 -12.63 -5.82 -1.14
CA ILE A 294 -13.07 -7.11 -1.73
C ILE A 294 -11.85 -7.85 -2.23
N ASP A 295 -11.71 -9.11 -1.86
CA ASP A 295 -10.68 -9.99 -2.43
C ASP A 295 -11.30 -10.85 -3.52
N TYR A 296 -10.56 -11.11 -4.60
CA TYR A 296 -10.92 -12.13 -5.58
C TYR A 296 -9.70 -12.90 -6.08
N GLU A 297 -9.98 -14.13 -6.51
CA GLU A 297 -9.00 -14.99 -7.17
C GLU A 297 -9.25 -15.03 -8.68
N TYR A 298 -8.20 -14.81 -9.48
CA TYR A 298 -8.27 -14.77 -10.93
C TYR A 298 -7.45 -15.90 -11.56
N ASN A 299 -8.09 -16.71 -12.40
CA ASN A 299 -7.47 -17.75 -13.18
C ASN A 299 -6.61 -17.14 -14.30
N THR A 300 -5.32 -17.44 -14.32
CA THR A 300 -4.40 -16.91 -15.33
C THR A 300 -4.51 -17.60 -16.70
N GLY A 301 -5.27 -18.69 -16.80
CA GLY A 301 -5.37 -19.51 -18.00
C GLY A 301 -4.21 -20.48 -18.20
N LEU A 302 -3.30 -20.59 -17.21
CA LEU A 302 -2.21 -21.56 -17.16
C LEU A 302 -2.52 -22.61 -16.09
N ASP A 303 -2.72 -23.87 -16.49
CA ASP A 303 -3.14 -24.95 -15.57
C ASP A 303 -2.14 -25.21 -14.43
N SER A 304 -0.85 -24.94 -14.65
CA SER A 304 0.21 -25.11 -13.64
C SER A 304 0.34 -23.93 -12.66
N ALA A 305 -0.44 -22.86 -12.85
CA ALA A 305 -0.40 -21.69 -11.99
C ALA A 305 -1.47 -21.73 -10.91
N GLU A 306 -1.10 -21.32 -9.70
CA GLU A 306 -2.08 -20.91 -8.70
C GLU A 306 -2.87 -19.68 -9.20
N PRO A 307 -4.09 -19.46 -8.69
CA PRO A 307 -4.83 -18.23 -8.97
C PRO A 307 -4.06 -16.97 -8.53
N MET A 308 -4.20 -15.90 -9.31
CA MET A 308 -3.73 -14.58 -8.92
C MET A 308 -4.69 -13.98 -7.88
N THR A 309 -4.16 -13.54 -6.74
CA THR A 309 -4.97 -12.84 -5.73
C THR A 309 -4.97 -11.34 -5.98
N VAL A 310 -6.15 -10.74 -5.90
CA VAL A 310 -6.35 -9.30 -6.09
C VAL A 310 -7.24 -8.75 -4.99
N HIS A 311 -6.79 -7.66 -4.39
CA HIS A 311 -7.53 -6.87 -3.43
C HIS A 311 -8.11 -5.63 -4.10
N ILE A 312 -9.37 -5.33 -3.82
CA ILE A 312 -10.04 -4.12 -4.27
C ILE A 312 -10.19 -3.19 -3.08
N ASP A 313 -9.47 -2.07 -3.10
CA ASP A 313 -9.71 -0.94 -2.22
C ASP A 313 -11.03 -0.26 -2.64
N VAL A 314 -12.08 -0.48 -1.85
CA VAL A 314 -13.42 0.02 -2.17
C VAL A 314 -13.61 1.41 -1.56
N SER A 315 -13.69 2.41 -2.43
CA SER A 315 -14.22 3.72 -2.10
C SER A 315 -15.75 3.72 -2.18
N ARG A 316 -16.41 4.62 -1.46
CA ARG A 316 -17.88 4.79 -1.52
C ARG A 316 -18.26 6.26 -1.45
N ASP A 317 -19.38 6.59 -2.09
CA ASP A 317 -19.97 7.93 -2.12
C ASP A 317 -21.17 8.11 -1.18
N PHE A 318 -21.51 7.07 -0.43
CA PHE A 318 -22.60 7.04 0.54
C PHE A 318 -22.11 6.77 1.97
N PHE A 319 -22.93 7.18 2.94
CA PHE A 319 -22.72 7.01 4.38
C PHE A 319 -23.78 6.08 4.96
N ILE A 320 -23.40 5.45 6.08
CA ILE A 320 -24.28 4.55 6.82
C ILE A 320 -24.71 5.25 8.10
N VAL A 321 -26.02 5.40 8.27
CA VAL A 321 -26.63 5.87 9.51
C VAL A 321 -27.27 4.68 10.21
N SER A 322 -26.71 4.29 11.36
CA SER A 322 -27.18 3.18 12.17
C SER A 322 -27.94 3.70 13.38
N TYR A 323 -29.18 3.26 13.57
CA TYR A 323 -30.01 3.62 14.72
C TYR A 323 -30.04 2.49 15.74
N TYR A 324 -29.80 2.79 17.01
CA TYR A 324 -29.75 1.83 18.11
C TYR A 324 -30.78 2.13 19.19
N THR A 325 -31.26 1.09 19.87
CA THR A 325 -32.27 1.27 20.93
C THR A 325 -31.69 1.85 22.22
N ASN A 326 -30.36 1.90 22.38
CA ASN A 326 -29.69 2.35 23.59
C ASN A 326 -28.26 2.86 23.32
N GLU A 327 -27.72 3.62 24.28
CA GLU A 327 -26.39 4.24 24.24
C GLU A 327 -25.22 3.25 24.10
N ASN A 328 -25.38 2.04 24.64
CA ASN A 328 -24.35 1.01 24.52
C ASN A 328 -24.32 0.37 23.12
N LYS A 329 -25.22 0.78 22.21
CA LYS A 329 -25.31 0.32 20.80
C LYS A 329 -25.40 -1.21 20.66
N THR A 330 -26.00 -1.86 21.66
CA THR A 330 -26.08 -3.34 21.70
C THR A 330 -27.19 -3.91 20.84
N THR A 331 -28.14 -3.08 20.39
CA THR A 331 -29.31 -3.53 19.62
C THR A 331 -29.55 -2.53 18.51
N LEU A 332 -29.20 -2.93 17.29
CA LEU A 332 -29.49 -2.17 16.06
C LEU A 332 -31.00 -2.24 15.79
N LEU A 333 -31.60 -1.08 15.57
CA LEU A 333 -33.01 -0.91 15.25
C LEU A 333 -33.21 -0.78 13.73
N ASP A 334 -32.40 0.07 13.09
CA ASP A 334 -32.50 0.36 11.66
C ASP A 334 -31.14 0.78 11.11
N LYS A 335 -30.94 0.61 9.81
CA LYS A 335 -29.74 1.04 9.09
C LYS A 335 -30.15 1.65 7.76
N GLN A 336 -29.71 2.87 7.52
CA GLN A 336 -30.03 3.61 6.30
C GLN A 336 -28.75 4.02 5.58
N ILE A 337 -28.84 3.99 4.24
CA ILE A 337 -27.83 4.56 3.35
C ILE A 337 -28.28 5.95 2.97
N VAL A 338 -27.36 6.90 3.08
CA VAL A 338 -27.59 8.29 2.70
C VAL A 338 -26.41 8.80 1.89
N TYR A 339 -26.68 9.58 0.85
CA TYR A 339 -25.62 10.23 0.10
C TYR A 339 -25.15 11.51 0.81
N ARG A 340 -24.00 12.02 0.39
CA ARG A 340 -23.42 13.23 0.99
C ARG A 340 -24.41 14.40 0.96
N GLY A 341 -24.70 14.92 2.14
CA GLY A 341 -25.61 16.05 2.36
C GLY A 341 -27.09 15.69 2.40
N GLU A 342 -27.44 14.40 2.30
CA GLU A 342 -28.80 13.93 2.53
C GLU A 342 -29.11 13.77 4.03
N ASN A 343 -30.39 13.56 4.33
CA ASN A 343 -30.87 13.32 5.69
C ASN A 343 -31.29 11.85 5.82
N ALA A 344 -31.01 11.24 6.96
CA ALA A 344 -31.64 9.96 7.31
C ALA A 344 -32.97 10.19 8.03
N THR A 345 -33.89 9.25 7.88
CA THR A 345 -35.20 9.33 8.52
C THR A 345 -35.14 8.64 9.88
N GLU A 346 -35.61 9.29 10.93
CA GLU A 346 -35.65 8.66 12.25
C GLU A 346 -36.64 7.47 12.24
N PRO A 347 -36.21 6.27 12.65
CA PRO A 347 -37.06 5.09 12.64
C PRO A 347 -38.09 5.14 13.78
N THR A 348 -39.20 4.43 13.61
CA THR A 348 -40.20 4.28 14.66
C THR A 348 -39.74 3.31 15.74
N LEU A 349 -39.84 3.72 17.00
CA LEU A 349 -39.59 2.84 18.15
C LEU A 349 -40.81 1.95 18.39
N SER A 350 -40.65 0.64 18.22
CA SER A 350 -41.73 -0.35 18.37
C SER A 350 -42.17 -0.56 19.83
N SER A 351 -41.28 -0.30 20.80
CA SER A 351 -41.56 -0.43 22.23
C SER A 351 -40.52 0.31 23.06
N ALA A 352 -40.95 0.96 24.15
CA ALA A 352 -40.04 1.51 25.14
C ALA A 352 -39.53 0.42 26.10
N PRO A 353 -38.27 0.51 26.59
CA PRO A 353 -37.82 -0.29 27.71
C PRO A 353 -38.72 -0.10 28.95
N GLN A 354 -38.71 -1.08 29.86
CA GLN A 354 -39.52 -1.02 31.07
C GLN A 354 -39.25 0.25 31.88
N CYS A 355 -40.32 0.97 32.26
CA CYS A 355 -40.26 2.23 33.03
C CYS A 355 -39.42 3.34 32.40
N LYS A 356 -39.35 3.36 31.06
CA LYS A 356 -38.66 4.41 30.32
C LYS A 356 -39.61 5.08 29.35
N SER A 357 -39.47 6.38 29.18
CA SER A 357 -40.08 7.13 28.07
C SER A 357 -39.02 7.69 27.15
N PHE A 358 -39.30 7.64 25.84
CA PHE A 358 -38.40 8.17 24.83
C PHE A 358 -38.34 9.69 24.96
N VAL A 359 -37.13 10.25 24.92
CA VAL A 359 -36.90 11.70 24.98
C VAL A 359 -36.60 12.22 23.58
N ARG A 360 -35.54 11.69 22.97
CA ARG A 360 -35.02 12.08 21.66
C ARG A 360 -33.95 11.08 21.21
N TRP A 361 -33.51 11.19 19.97
CA TRP A 361 -32.27 10.57 19.51
C TRP A 361 -31.05 11.32 20.02
N SER A 362 -29.91 10.63 20.12
CA SER A 362 -28.63 11.19 20.57
C SER A 362 -28.20 12.37 19.70
N GLU A 363 -28.40 12.22 18.38
CA GLU A 363 -28.08 13.19 17.34
C GLU A 363 -29.15 13.16 16.23
N SER A 364 -29.22 14.22 15.44
CA SER A 364 -30.08 14.28 14.26
C SER A 364 -29.25 13.98 13.01
N ALA A 365 -29.74 13.09 12.15
CA ALA A 365 -29.10 12.73 10.89
C ALA A 365 -29.48 13.70 9.77
N THR A 366 -29.10 14.97 9.89
CA THR A 366 -29.31 15.99 8.85
C THR A 366 -27.99 16.39 8.22
N ASP A 367 -27.95 16.60 6.90
CA ASP A 367 -26.74 16.96 6.15
C ASP A 367 -25.57 15.99 6.46
N VAL A 368 -25.78 14.69 6.22
CA VAL A 368 -24.84 13.65 6.62
C VAL A 368 -23.54 13.73 5.80
N GLN A 369 -22.40 13.80 6.49
CA GLN A 369 -21.07 13.93 5.90
C GLN A 369 -20.11 12.78 6.26
N ALA A 370 -20.55 11.86 7.11
CA ALA A 370 -19.80 10.71 7.60
C ALA A 370 -20.77 9.62 8.09
N ASP A 371 -20.28 8.40 8.31
CA ASP A 371 -21.07 7.38 9.00
C ASP A 371 -21.47 7.85 10.40
N MET A 372 -22.69 7.52 10.82
CA MET A 372 -23.25 7.94 12.10
C MET A 372 -23.85 6.74 12.84
N ASP A 373 -23.60 6.70 14.15
CA ASP A 373 -24.29 5.80 15.07
C ASP A 373 -25.15 6.63 16.02
N ILE A 374 -26.46 6.52 15.85
CA ILE A 374 -27.46 7.29 16.59
C ILE A 374 -28.20 6.36 17.53
N TYR A 375 -28.44 6.77 18.77
CA TYR A 375 -29.12 5.92 19.76
C TYR A 375 -30.26 6.64 20.47
N ALA A 376 -31.27 5.88 20.88
CA ALA A 376 -32.41 6.43 21.60
C ALA A 376 -32.01 6.82 23.04
N ILE A 377 -32.33 8.06 23.42
CA ILE A 377 -32.18 8.57 24.78
C ILE A 377 -33.51 8.43 25.52
N TRP A 378 -33.43 7.79 26.68
CA TRP A 378 -34.57 7.46 27.53
C TRP A 378 -34.48 8.21 28.86
N LYS A 379 -35.62 8.60 29.42
CA LYS A 379 -35.72 9.05 30.82
C LYS A 379 -36.52 8.04 31.65
N ASP A 380 -36.30 8.05 32.95
CA ASP A 380 -37.15 7.30 33.89
C ASP A 380 -38.59 7.80 33.80
N ASP A 381 -39.52 6.85 33.66
CA ASP A 381 -40.94 7.08 33.60
C ASP A 381 -41.64 6.04 34.46
N HIS A 382 -41.68 6.34 35.75
CA HIS A 382 -42.29 5.50 36.76
C HIS A 382 -43.67 6.03 37.09
N ILE A 383 -44.66 5.14 37.03
CA ILE A 383 -45.96 5.37 37.65
C ILE A 383 -45.90 4.70 39.02
N PHE A 384 -45.96 5.49 40.09
CA PHE A 384 -45.88 4.97 41.47
C PHE A 384 -47.28 4.82 42.07
N ARG A 385 -47.46 3.80 42.91
CA ARG A 385 -48.60 3.69 43.83
C ARG A 385 -48.11 3.42 45.24
N ILE A 386 -48.93 3.73 46.23
CA ILE A 386 -48.71 3.30 47.61
C ILE A 386 -48.85 1.78 47.68
N VAL A 387 -47.87 1.12 48.29
CA VAL A 387 -47.90 -0.34 48.50
C VAL A 387 -47.80 -0.73 49.97
N ASP A 388 -47.25 0.14 50.82
CA ASP A 388 -47.14 -0.11 52.25
C ASP A 388 -47.14 1.20 53.06
N PHE A 389 -47.57 1.12 54.32
CA PHE A 389 -47.49 2.20 55.29
C PHE A 389 -47.21 1.66 56.70
N GLY A 390 -46.03 1.97 57.22
CA GLY A 390 -45.55 1.51 58.53
C GLY A 390 -44.54 2.49 59.13
N ASP A 391 -44.49 2.61 60.47
CA ASP A 391 -43.57 3.49 61.19
C ASP A 391 -43.53 4.93 60.65
N ASN A 392 -44.71 5.47 60.30
CA ASN A 392 -44.90 6.80 59.71
C ASN A 392 -44.24 7.00 58.34
N THR A 393 -43.82 5.92 57.68
CA THR A 393 -43.24 5.92 56.34
C THR A 393 -44.26 5.36 55.35
N ILE A 394 -44.49 6.09 54.27
CA ILE A 394 -45.23 5.65 53.09
C ILE A 394 -44.23 5.08 52.10
N THR A 395 -44.43 3.82 51.72
CA THR A 395 -43.67 3.16 50.66
C THR A 395 -44.48 3.18 49.38
N MET A 396 -43.93 3.81 48.35
CA MET A 396 -44.48 3.76 47.01
C MET A 396 -43.63 2.83 46.14
N ALA A 397 -44.27 1.94 45.38
CA ALA A 397 -43.58 1.09 44.41
C ALA A 397 -44.07 1.38 43.00
N CYS A 398 -43.19 1.19 42.02
CA CYS A 398 -43.52 1.37 40.62
C CYS A 398 -44.54 0.31 40.16
N LEU A 399 -45.67 0.75 39.62
CA LEU A 399 -46.75 -0.07 39.07
C LEU A 399 -46.31 -0.96 37.91
N ASN A 400 -45.34 -0.49 37.14
CA ASN A 400 -44.81 -1.20 35.98
C ASN A 400 -43.87 -2.35 36.37
N GLY A 401 -43.68 -2.62 37.67
CA GLY A 401 -43.04 -3.83 38.16
C GLY A 401 -41.51 -3.85 38.04
N CYS A 402 -40.85 -2.69 37.95
CA CYS A 402 -39.39 -2.63 37.89
C CYS A 402 -38.69 -2.77 39.26
N GLY A 403 -39.46 -2.86 40.35
CA GLY A 403 -38.92 -2.98 41.71
C GLY A 403 -38.38 -1.68 42.31
N THR A 404 -38.49 -0.54 41.60
CA THR A 404 -38.13 0.77 42.15
C THR A 404 -39.14 1.19 43.21
N GLU A 405 -38.64 1.56 44.39
CA GLU A 405 -39.42 2.04 45.52
C GLU A 405 -38.97 3.44 45.94
N GLN A 406 -39.91 4.22 46.48
CA GLN A 406 -39.68 5.53 47.08
C GLN A 406 -40.35 5.59 48.45
N ASN A 407 -39.62 6.09 49.43
CA ASN A 407 -40.08 6.18 50.82
C ASN A 407 -40.26 7.64 51.21
N PHE A 408 -41.41 7.96 51.78
CA PHE A 408 -41.75 9.30 52.24
C PHE A 408 -42.17 9.24 53.71
N ASN A 409 -41.66 10.15 54.53
CA ASN A 409 -42.13 10.26 55.91
C ASN A 409 -43.40 11.11 55.94
N PHE A 410 -44.49 10.53 56.43
CA PHE A 410 -45.79 11.21 56.48
C PHE A 410 -45.73 12.51 57.29
N ALA A 411 -44.92 12.57 58.34
CA ALA A 411 -44.80 13.78 59.17
C ALA A 411 -44.29 15.00 58.38
N ASP A 412 -43.51 14.78 57.32
CA ASP A 412 -42.95 15.85 56.48
C ASP A 412 -43.98 16.38 55.45
N LEU A 413 -45.08 15.65 55.29
CA LEU A 413 -46.17 15.96 54.35
C LEU A 413 -47.39 16.57 55.05
N VAL A 414 -47.53 16.37 56.36
CA VAL A 414 -48.69 16.87 57.12
C VAL A 414 -48.77 18.39 57.05
N GLY A 415 -49.93 18.87 56.63
CA GLY A 415 -50.22 20.30 56.48
C GLY A 415 -49.82 20.88 55.12
N ALA A 416 -49.32 20.06 54.19
CA ALA A 416 -49.12 20.49 52.81
C ALA A 416 -50.48 20.66 52.10
N GLU A 417 -50.61 21.73 51.34
CA GLU A 417 -51.82 22.09 50.59
C GLU A 417 -51.56 22.04 49.07
N LEU A 418 -52.62 21.89 48.28
CA LEU A 418 -52.52 21.87 46.82
C LEU A 418 -51.78 23.12 46.30
N GLY A 419 -50.59 22.90 45.73
CA GLY A 419 -49.70 23.95 45.24
C GLY A 419 -48.38 24.08 46.02
N ASP A 420 -48.28 23.47 47.20
CA ASP A 420 -47.05 23.44 47.98
C ASP A 420 -46.02 22.46 47.37
N SER A 421 -44.73 22.77 47.56
CA SER A 421 -43.64 21.96 47.02
C SER A 421 -43.54 20.55 47.61
N ASN A 422 -44.09 20.33 48.80
CA ASN A 422 -44.15 19.02 49.47
C ASN A 422 -45.55 18.37 49.37
N TYR A 423 -46.49 18.98 48.66
CA TYR A 423 -47.78 18.36 48.38
C TYR A 423 -47.66 17.37 47.22
N ASN A 424 -48.16 16.15 47.42
CA ASN A 424 -48.27 15.14 46.37
C ASN A 424 -49.68 14.55 46.44
N GLU A 425 -50.42 14.68 45.33
CA GLU A 425 -51.81 14.24 45.20
C GLU A 425 -52.00 12.76 45.54
N ALA A 426 -50.98 11.91 45.34
CA ALA A 426 -51.03 10.50 45.71
C ALA A 426 -51.22 10.26 47.23
N PHE A 427 -50.92 11.27 48.07
CA PHE A 427 -51.04 11.19 49.54
C PHE A 427 -52.29 11.90 50.09
N ASP A 428 -53.04 12.62 49.25
CA ASP A 428 -54.34 13.22 49.59
C ASP A 428 -55.46 12.24 49.21
N LEU A 429 -55.70 11.26 50.09
CA LEU A 429 -56.53 10.10 49.80
C LEU A 429 -58.03 10.44 49.75
N ASN A 430 -58.43 11.57 50.33
CA ASN A 430 -59.81 12.02 50.34
C ASN A 430 -60.10 13.12 49.29
N ALA A 431 -59.07 13.60 48.58
CA ALA A 431 -59.09 14.62 47.54
C ALA A 431 -59.69 15.97 48.00
N ASP A 432 -59.42 16.38 49.24
CA ASP A 432 -59.88 17.65 49.80
C ASP A 432 -58.89 18.82 49.58
N GLY A 433 -57.71 18.52 49.03
CA GLY A 433 -56.65 19.49 48.74
C GLY A 433 -55.63 19.65 49.87
N PHE A 434 -55.72 18.89 50.97
CA PHE A 434 -54.87 19.01 52.15
C PHE A 434 -54.42 17.66 52.68
N ILE A 435 -53.10 17.42 52.80
CA ILE A 435 -52.58 16.20 53.43
C ILE A 435 -52.68 16.36 54.96
N ASN A 436 -53.62 15.64 55.59
CA ASN A 436 -53.94 15.83 56.99
C ASN A 436 -54.25 14.53 57.76
N GLY A 437 -54.74 14.67 59.00
CA GLY A 437 -55.03 13.53 59.87
C GLY A 437 -56.08 12.55 59.34
N ARG A 438 -56.93 12.97 58.38
CA ARG A 438 -57.88 12.10 57.69
C ARG A 438 -57.17 11.16 56.72
N ASP A 439 -56.20 11.67 55.96
CA ASP A 439 -55.40 10.87 55.03
C ASP A 439 -54.54 9.87 55.79
N LEU A 440 -53.98 10.28 56.95
CA LEU A 440 -53.30 9.36 57.87
C LEU A 440 -54.20 8.22 58.34
N ALA A 441 -55.47 8.52 58.64
CA ALA A 441 -56.42 7.51 59.07
C ALA A 441 -56.77 6.54 57.93
N MET A 442 -56.88 7.03 56.69
CA MET A 442 -57.11 6.22 55.50
C MET A 442 -55.91 5.33 55.16
N LEU A 443 -54.68 5.86 55.25
CA LEU A 443 -53.43 5.09 55.11
C LEU A 443 -53.37 3.93 56.12
N LYS A 444 -53.66 4.20 57.39
CA LYS A 444 -53.67 3.18 58.46
C LYS A 444 -54.77 2.13 58.30
N ALA A 445 -55.84 2.45 57.57
CA ALA A 445 -56.94 1.53 57.31
C ALA A 445 -56.69 0.61 56.09
N HIS A 446 -55.51 0.70 55.46
CA HIS A 446 -55.11 -0.08 54.27
C HIS A 446 -56.09 0.01 53.10
N GLN A 447 -56.67 1.19 52.88
CA GLN A 447 -57.45 1.49 51.68
C GLN A 447 -56.49 2.08 50.64
N PHE A 448 -55.76 1.21 49.92
CA PHE A 448 -54.85 1.59 48.84
C PHE A 448 -55.29 1.04 47.50
#